data_AF-A0A956H8U4-F1
#
_entry.id   AF-A0A956H8U4-F1
#
_cell.length_a   1.000
_cell.length_b   1.000
_cell.length_c   1.000
_cell.angle_alpha   90.00
_cell.angle_beta   90.00
_cell.angle_gamma   90.00
#
_symmetry.space_group_name_H-M   'P 1'
#
loop_
_entity.id
_entity.type
_entity.pdbx_description
1 polymer ?
#
loop_
_entity_poly.entity_id
_entity_poly.type
_entity_poly.pdbx_seq_one_letter_code
_entity_poly.pdbx_strand_id
1 'polypeptide(L)'
;MSRPAAPKLSLALPLSVLALLPLACGDDGRTEGDDEIGLTSTDSDSDGSDSESSTTLDTTTTLDTDTTGCDAPCGDDCCGDGEVCDLDDLVCVIDCGDDPVCGDAPGQCCSAGEVCYAGGCIVPGADCMVSSCATDTRSSCGVGEVCDPDLGACVPDLADQTCTYQPEAGVFDPVPRFSWGARKVRACMTDMDCQKEEICDMGTCAVTWPHITPAMDDEPT
;
A
#
# COMPACT_ATOMS: atom_id res chain seq x y z
N MET A 1 -28.65 14.96 64.83
CA MET A 1 -28.72 13.91 63.79
C MET A 1 -27.54 14.12 62.86
N SER A 2 -26.57 13.20 62.93
CA SER A 2 -25.23 13.30 62.34
C SER A 2 -25.25 13.15 60.83
N ARG A 3 -24.46 13.97 60.12
CA ARG A 3 -24.14 13.79 58.70
C ARG A 3 -22.88 12.91 58.60
N PRO A 4 -22.85 11.87 57.74
CA PRO A 4 -21.61 11.14 57.46
C PRO A 4 -20.69 11.94 56.52
N ALA A 5 -19.39 11.85 56.78
CA ALA A 5 -18.31 12.45 56.01
C ALA A 5 -18.03 11.67 54.72
N ALA A 6 -17.74 12.38 53.64
CA ALA A 6 -17.33 11.79 52.36
C ALA A 6 -15.83 11.40 52.38
N PRO A 7 -15.44 10.29 51.72
CA PRO A 7 -14.04 9.89 51.60
C PRO A 7 -13.31 10.72 50.54
N LYS A 8 -12.09 11.15 50.85
CA LYS A 8 -11.15 11.76 49.89
C LYS A 8 -10.44 10.63 49.12
N LEU A 9 -10.71 10.52 47.82
CA LEU A 9 -9.89 9.74 46.91
C LEU A 9 -8.64 10.55 46.54
N SER A 10 -7.46 10.10 46.97
CA SER A 10 -6.18 10.53 46.42
C SER A 10 -5.81 9.59 45.28
N LEU A 11 -5.87 10.09 44.03
CA LEU A 11 -5.24 9.43 42.88
C LEU A 11 -3.77 9.87 42.84
N ALA A 12 -2.86 8.92 43.06
CA ALA A 12 -1.45 9.08 42.72
C ALA A 12 -1.24 8.51 41.31
N LEU A 13 -0.94 9.37 40.34
CA LEU A 13 -0.43 8.95 39.03
C LEU A 13 1.09 8.77 39.12
N PRO A 14 1.65 7.64 38.67
CA PRO A 14 3.09 7.54 38.43
C PRO A 14 3.46 8.26 37.13
N LEU A 15 4.48 9.11 37.25
CA LEU A 15 5.14 9.84 36.17
C LEU A 15 6.05 8.86 35.42
N SER A 16 5.54 8.21 34.36
CA SER A 16 6.36 7.42 33.44
C SER A 16 6.92 8.31 32.34
N VAL A 17 8.22 8.59 32.44
CA VAL A 17 9.02 9.22 31.39
C VAL A 17 9.25 8.20 30.29
N LEU A 18 8.61 8.38 29.13
CA LEU A 18 8.90 7.62 27.91
C LEU A 18 9.70 8.51 26.96
N ALA A 19 10.88 8.04 26.58
CA ALA A 19 11.84 8.73 25.74
C ALA A 19 11.33 8.86 24.29
N LEU A 20 11.39 10.08 23.76
CA LEU A 20 11.20 10.39 22.35
C LEU A 20 12.45 10.00 21.55
N LEU A 21 12.29 9.07 20.61
CA LEU A 21 13.19 8.87 19.47
C LEU A 21 12.56 9.56 18.25
N PRO A 22 13.20 10.56 17.62
CA PRO A 22 12.77 11.05 16.32
C PRO A 22 13.28 10.10 15.22
N LEU A 23 12.37 9.33 14.63
CA LEU A 23 12.57 8.76 13.29
C LEU A 23 12.33 9.90 12.28
N ALA A 24 13.42 10.54 11.88
CA ALA A 24 13.46 11.43 10.73
C ALA A 24 13.41 10.57 9.46
N CYS A 25 12.27 10.53 8.78
CA CYS A 25 12.22 10.09 7.39
C CYS A 25 12.66 11.29 6.56
N GLY A 26 13.92 11.28 6.12
CA GLY A 26 14.46 12.23 5.16
C GLY A 26 13.86 11.97 3.79
N ASP A 27 13.16 12.98 3.26
CA ASP A 27 12.79 13.14 1.87
C ASP A 27 13.92 13.93 1.20
N ASP A 28 14.87 13.21 0.59
CA ASP A 28 15.96 13.79 -0.19
C ASP A 28 15.71 13.51 -1.67
N GLY A 29 15.52 14.58 -2.45
CA GLY A 29 15.93 14.60 -3.86
C GLY A 29 14.88 14.94 -4.92
N ARG A 30 14.24 16.11 -4.85
CA ARG A 30 13.63 16.75 -6.03
C ARG A 30 14.70 17.58 -6.75
N THR A 31 15.34 16.99 -7.76
CA THR A 31 16.13 17.74 -8.74
C THR A 31 15.21 18.47 -9.71
N GLU A 32 15.32 19.80 -9.71
CA GLU A 32 14.83 20.67 -10.77
C GLU A 32 15.65 20.40 -12.04
N GLY A 33 14.97 19.99 -13.11
CA GLY A 33 15.52 19.83 -14.44
C GLY A 33 14.49 20.34 -15.44
N ASP A 34 14.66 21.60 -15.83
CA ASP A 34 13.98 22.27 -16.92
C ASP A 34 14.23 21.56 -18.27
N ASP A 35 13.20 21.66 -19.12
CA ASP A 35 13.22 21.66 -20.59
C ASP A 35 13.69 20.39 -21.36
N GLU A 36 12.73 19.75 -22.05
CA GLU A 36 12.61 19.79 -23.53
C GLU A 36 11.69 18.66 -24.01
N ILE A 37 10.62 19.06 -24.68
CA ILE A 37 9.71 18.23 -25.46
C ILE A 37 10.43 17.72 -26.74
N GLY A 38 10.45 16.40 -26.95
CA GLY A 38 11.07 15.80 -28.14
C GLY A 38 10.50 14.44 -28.49
N LEU A 39 9.32 14.42 -29.12
CA LEU A 39 8.79 13.25 -29.82
C LEU A 39 9.67 12.92 -31.02
N THR A 40 10.38 11.79 -30.99
CA THR A 40 10.95 11.17 -32.20
C THR A 40 10.51 9.71 -32.28
N SER A 41 9.51 9.46 -33.12
CA SER A 41 9.26 8.14 -33.69
C SER A 41 10.38 7.81 -34.68
N THR A 42 11.04 6.67 -34.51
CA THR A 42 11.84 6.05 -35.58
C THR A 42 11.58 4.56 -35.57
N ASP A 43 10.81 4.13 -36.56
CA ASP A 43 10.72 2.75 -37.02
C ASP A 43 12.06 2.24 -37.60
N SER A 44 12.13 0.91 -37.68
CA SER A 44 12.83 0.13 -38.70
C SER A 44 14.32 -0.23 -38.53
N ASP A 45 14.48 -1.55 -38.29
CA ASP A 45 15.22 -2.50 -39.14
C ASP A 45 16.64 -2.99 -38.76
N SER A 46 16.74 -4.32 -38.91
CA SER A 46 17.90 -5.13 -39.37
C SER A 46 18.94 -5.65 -38.37
N ASP A 47 18.82 -6.96 -38.13
CA ASP A 47 19.77 -8.04 -38.47
C ASP A 47 21.27 -7.86 -38.16
N GLY A 48 21.80 -8.83 -37.43
CA GLY A 48 23.22 -8.90 -37.08
C GLY A 48 23.53 -10.14 -36.24
N SER A 49 23.61 -11.29 -36.91
CA SER A 49 24.35 -12.46 -36.42
C SER A 49 25.78 -12.07 -36.11
N ASP A 50 26.31 -12.44 -34.94
CA ASP A 50 27.72 -12.79 -34.81
C ASP A 50 27.91 -13.87 -33.73
N SER A 51 28.57 -14.94 -34.16
CA SER A 51 29.01 -16.07 -33.36
C SER A 51 30.43 -15.79 -32.88
N GLU A 52 30.64 -15.76 -31.57
CA GLU A 52 31.99 -15.70 -31.00
C GLU A 52 32.17 -16.86 -30.01
N SER A 53 33.30 -17.54 -30.21
CA SER A 53 33.65 -18.83 -29.65
C SER A 53 34.62 -18.67 -28.47
N SER A 54 34.51 -19.62 -27.53
CA SER A 54 35.54 -20.07 -26.59
C SER A 54 35.99 -19.12 -25.47
N THR A 55 35.77 -19.56 -24.23
CA THR A 55 36.87 -20.09 -23.40
C THR A 55 36.32 -20.89 -22.22
N THR A 56 36.57 -22.19 -22.26
CA THR A 56 36.45 -23.13 -21.15
C THR A 56 37.50 -22.80 -20.08
N LEU A 57 37.04 -22.42 -18.89
CA LEU A 57 37.84 -22.44 -17.67
C LEU A 57 37.17 -23.42 -16.70
N ASP A 58 37.55 -24.68 -16.87
CA ASP A 58 37.44 -25.74 -15.88
C ASP A 58 38.16 -25.31 -14.60
N THR A 59 37.40 -24.78 -13.63
CA THR A 59 37.77 -24.86 -12.22
C THR A 59 36.82 -25.85 -11.58
N THR A 60 37.16 -27.12 -11.72
CA THR A 60 36.62 -28.24 -10.96
C THR A 60 37.02 -28.06 -9.50
N THR A 61 36.24 -27.25 -8.79
CA THR A 61 36.13 -27.38 -7.35
C THR A 61 35.26 -28.61 -7.13
N THR A 62 35.90 -29.77 -7.07
CA THR A 62 35.30 -30.99 -6.52
C THR A 62 35.01 -30.72 -5.06
N LEU A 63 33.83 -30.16 -4.78
CA LEU A 63 33.14 -30.50 -3.57
C LEU A 63 32.90 -32.00 -3.66
N ASP A 64 33.61 -32.74 -2.81
CA ASP A 64 33.31 -34.14 -2.51
C ASP A 64 31.89 -34.18 -1.93
N THR A 65 30.89 -34.17 -2.80
CA THR A 65 29.55 -34.65 -2.49
C THR A 65 29.71 -36.16 -2.36
N ASP A 66 30.05 -36.62 -1.15
CA ASP A 66 29.79 -37.99 -0.74
C ASP A 66 28.36 -38.28 -1.18
N THR A 67 28.25 -39.11 -2.21
CA THR A 67 27.03 -39.52 -2.89
C THR A 67 26.13 -40.28 -1.91
N THR A 68 25.49 -39.54 -1.02
CA THR A 68 24.22 -39.90 -0.42
C THR A 68 23.27 -40.01 -1.61
N GLY A 69 22.91 -41.24 -1.97
CA GLY A 69 22.22 -41.57 -3.22
C GLY A 69 20.82 -40.95 -3.33
N CYS A 70 20.77 -39.65 -3.56
CA CYS A 70 19.58 -38.87 -3.81
C CYS A 70 19.58 -38.37 -5.25
N ASP A 71 18.40 -38.37 -5.84
CA ASP A 71 18.20 -37.91 -7.22
C ASP A 71 18.12 -36.37 -7.29
N ALA A 72 17.78 -35.69 -6.19
CA ALA A 72 17.69 -34.23 -6.08
C ALA A 72 18.20 -33.70 -4.71
N PRO A 73 19.51 -33.40 -4.56
CA PRO A 73 20.04 -32.81 -3.34
C PRO A 73 19.63 -31.34 -3.16
N CYS A 74 19.33 -30.94 -1.93
CA CYS A 74 19.03 -29.56 -1.55
C CYS A 74 19.63 -29.22 -0.18
N GLY A 75 20.79 -28.56 -0.18
CA GLY A 75 21.56 -28.35 1.04
C GLY A 75 22.03 -29.67 1.65
N ASP A 76 21.66 -29.90 2.91
CA ASP A 76 21.94 -31.16 3.63
C ASP A 76 20.83 -32.21 3.48
N ASP A 77 19.70 -31.84 2.84
CA ASP A 77 18.52 -32.68 2.66
C ASP A 77 18.36 -33.16 1.20
N CYS A 78 17.46 -34.12 0.99
CA CYS A 78 17.15 -34.70 -0.32
C CYS A 78 15.67 -34.48 -0.61
N CYS A 79 15.37 -33.81 -1.72
CA CYS A 79 13.98 -33.55 -2.10
C CYS A 79 13.27 -34.84 -2.51
N GLY A 80 11.99 -34.94 -2.15
CA GLY A 80 11.14 -36.06 -2.51
C GLY A 80 10.73 -36.05 -3.97
N ASP A 81 9.99 -37.08 -4.38
CA ASP A 81 9.37 -37.13 -5.71
C ASP A 81 8.40 -35.94 -5.88
N GLY A 82 8.61 -35.13 -6.92
CA GLY A 82 7.78 -33.97 -7.22
C GLY A 82 8.14 -32.71 -6.44
N GLU A 83 9.31 -32.68 -5.79
CA GLU A 83 9.89 -31.49 -5.18
C GLU A 83 11.15 -31.06 -5.95
N VAL A 84 11.39 -29.75 -5.99
CA VAL A 84 12.58 -29.10 -6.53
C VAL A 84 13.28 -28.32 -5.43
N CYS A 85 14.61 -28.23 -5.48
CA CYS A 85 15.36 -27.43 -4.53
C CYS A 85 15.21 -25.94 -4.85
N ASP A 86 14.68 -25.17 -3.91
CA ASP A 86 14.81 -23.71 -3.93
C ASP A 86 16.27 -23.36 -3.61
N LEU A 87 17.00 -22.80 -4.59
CA LEU A 87 18.43 -22.52 -4.46
C LEU A 87 18.72 -21.28 -3.59
N ASP A 88 17.72 -20.44 -3.35
CA ASP A 88 17.87 -19.23 -2.55
C ASP A 88 17.74 -19.56 -1.06
N ASP A 89 16.76 -20.39 -0.69
CA ASP A 89 16.50 -20.78 0.70
C ASP A 89 17.09 -22.16 1.09
N LEU A 90 17.56 -22.94 0.13
CA LEU A 90 18.04 -24.33 0.30
C LEU A 90 16.99 -25.24 0.96
N VAL A 91 15.73 -25.09 0.56
CA VAL A 91 14.58 -25.88 1.03
C VAL A 91 13.92 -26.58 -0.15
N CYS A 92 13.48 -27.83 0.05
CA CYS A 92 12.68 -28.54 -0.94
C CYS A 92 11.27 -27.96 -1.02
N VAL A 93 10.89 -27.50 -2.20
CA VAL A 93 9.55 -26.96 -2.50
C VAL A 93 8.88 -27.83 -3.55
N ILE A 94 7.55 -27.80 -3.63
CA ILE A 94 6.81 -28.57 -4.64
C ILE A 94 7.17 -28.05 -6.05
N ASP A 95 7.46 -28.97 -6.98
CA ASP A 95 7.70 -28.62 -8.38
C ASP A 95 6.37 -28.32 -9.08
N CYS A 96 6.10 -27.03 -9.28
CA CYS A 96 4.94 -26.53 -10.01
C CYS A 96 5.21 -26.29 -11.51
N GLY A 97 6.34 -26.77 -12.03
CA GLY A 97 6.77 -26.52 -13.40
C GLY A 97 7.27 -25.09 -13.59
N ASP A 98 6.68 -24.37 -14.55
CA ASP A 98 7.04 -22.99 -14.85
C ASP A 98 6.31 -21.97 -13.93
N ASP A 99 5.31 -22.42 -13.18
CA ASP A 99 4.51 -21.57 -12.30
C ASP A 99 5.14 -21.49 -10.89
N PRO A 100 5.06 -20.34 -10.21
CA PRO A 100 5.54 -20.21 -8.84
C PRO A 100 4.65 -21.00 -7.85
N VAL A 101 5.27 -21.53 -6.80
CA VAL A 101 4.57 -22.16 -5.67
C VAL A 101 3.73 -21.11 -4.94
N CYS A 102 2.48 -21.45 -4.63
CA CYS A 102 1.57 -20.54 -3.93
C CYS A 102 1.50 -20.79 -2.42
N GLY A 103 1.64 -19.72 -1.65
CA GLY A 103 1.54 -19.74 -0.18
C GLY A 103 2.81 -20.18 0.53
N ASP A 104 2.75 -20.24 1.86
CA ASP A 104 3.88 -20.61 2.71
C ASP A 104 4.06 -22.14 2.78
N ALA A 105 5.29 -22.59 3.06
CA ALA A 105 5.68 -24.00 3.12
C ALA A 105 4.68 -24.90 3.90
N PRO A 106 4.17 -26.00 3.30
CA PRO A 106 4.67 -26.65 2.08
C PRO A 106 4.22 -26.03 0.74
N GLY A 107 3.49 -24.91 0.74
CA GLY A 107 2.96 -24.28 -0.47
C GLY A 107 2.05 -25.20 -1.28
N GLN A 108 1.56 -24.75 -2.43
CA GLN A 108 0.77 -25.56 -3.35
C GLN A 108 0.87 -25.04 -4.79
N CYS A 109 0.73 -25.93 -5.77
CA CYS A 109 0.61 -25.53 -7.17
C CYS A 109 -0.85 -25.19 -7.49
N CYS A 110 -1.08 -24.03 -8.07
CA CYS A 110 -2.41 -23.65 -8.52
C CYS A 110 -2.81 -24.43 -9.79
N SER A 111 -4.09 -24.75 -9.92
CA SER A 111 -4.60 -25.44 -11.10
C SER A 111 -4.63 -24.51 -12.32
N ALA A 112 -4.79 -25.08 -13.52
CA ALA A 112 -4.93 -24.28 -14.73
C ALA A 112 -6.11 -23.28 -14.62
N GLY A 113 -5.81 -21.98 -14.77
CA GLY A 113 -6.79 -20.89 -14.65
C GLY A 113 -6.95 -20.34 -13.22
N GLU A 114 -6.24 -20.88 -12.25
CA GLU A 114 -6.08 -20.29 -10.92
C GLU A 114 -4.81 -19.42 -10.89
N VAL A 115 -4.82 -18.40 -10.04
CA VAL A 115 -3.66 -17.55 -9.77
C VAL A 115 -3.35 -17.60 -8.27
N CYS A 116 -2.06 -17.48 -7.93
CA CYS A 116 -1.68 -17.33 -6.53
C CYS A 116 -2.01 -15.92 -6.04
N TYR A 117 -2.93 -15.80 -5.08
CA TYR A 117 -3.36 -14.54 -4.52
C TYR A 117 -3.50 -14.64 -3.00
N ALA A 118 -2.82 -13.75 -2.27
CA ALA A 118 -2.80 -13.73 -0.81
C ALA A 118 -2.47 -15.11 -0.16
N GLY A 119 -1.59 -15.88 -0.80
CA GLY A 119 -1.16 -17.21 -0.34
C GLY A 119 -2.13 -18.35 -0.62
N GLY A 120 -3.20 -18.12 -1.39
CA GLY A 120 -4.14 -19.14 -1.84
C GLY A 120 -4.31 -19.13 -3.35
N CYS A 121 -4.70 -20.29 -3.90
CA CYS A 121 -5.10 -20.37 -5.31
C CYS A 121 -6.54 -19.89 -5.46
N ILE A 122 -6.75 -18.87 -6.29
CA ILE A 122 -8.08 -18.34 -6.60
C ILE A 122 -8.31 -18.33 -8.10
N VAL A 123 -9.57 -18.47 -8.53
CA VAL A 123 -9.97 -18.26 -9.91
C VAL A 123 -10.42 -16.81 -10.07
N PRO A 124 -9.73 -15.98 -10.87
CA PRO A 124 -10.19 -14.63 -11.14
C PRO A 124 -11.60 -14.61 -11.74
N GLY A 125 -12.42 -13.67 -11.27
CA GLY A 125 -13.79 -13.48 -11.71
C GLY A 125 -13.89 -12.68 -13.01
N ALA A 126 -14.95 -11.89 -13.14
CA ALA A 126 -15.14 -11.02 -14.29
C ALA A 126 -14.13 -9.88 -14.30
N ASP A 127 -13.82 -9.37 -15.51
CA ASP A 127 -13.02 -8.16 -15.67
C ASP A 127 -13.66 -6.99 -14.92
N CYS A 128 -12.82 -6.17 -14.30
CA CYS A 128 -13.24 -4.99 -13.57
C CYS A 128 -12.27 -3.84 -13.78
N MET A 129 -12.73 -2.62 -13.53
CA MET A 129 -11.89 -1.43 -13.54
C MET A 129 -12.01 -0.75 -12.19
N VAL A 130 -10.88 -0.44 -11.57
CA VAL A 130 -10.87 0.37 -10.36
C VAL A 130 -11.42 1.74 -10.70
N SER A 131 -12.48 2.16 -10.00
CA SER A 131 -13.04 3.47 -10.19
C SER A 131 -12.01 4.54 -9.82
N SER A 132 -11.81 5.53 -10.69
CA SER A 132 -10.89 6.64 -10.44
C SER A 132 -11.26 7.52 -9.25
N CYS A 133 -12.48 7.39 -8.71
CA CYS A 133 -12.94 8.09 -7.54
C CYS A 133 -12.90 7.20 -6.30
N ALA A 134 -12.17 7.62 -5.27
CA ALA A 134 -12.10 6.92 -3.97
C ALA A 134 -13.47 6.77 -3.27
N THR A 135 -14.46 7.57 -3.66
CA THR A 135 -15.84 7.51 -3.12
C THR A 135 -16.76 6.62 -3.93
N ASP A 136 -16.32 6.09 -5.07
CA ASP A 136 -17.17 5.23 -5.89
C ASP A 136 -17.10 3.80 -5.37
N THR A 137 -18.13 3.42 -4.62
CA THR A 137 -18.27 2.07 -4.06
C THR A 137 -18.92 1.10 -5.05
N ARG A 138 -19.20 1.53 -6.28
CA ARG A 138 -19.76 0.68 -7.34
C ARG A 138 -18.63 -0.11 -7.99
N SER A 139 -18.16 -1.17 -7.32
CA SER A 139 -17.41 -2.21 -8.02
C SER A 139 -18.35 -2.93 -8.99
N SER A 140 -17.84 -3.32 -10.16
CA SER A 140 -18.56 -4.23 -11.07
C SER A 140 -18.56 -5.69 -10.56
N CYS A 141 -17.92 -5.93 -9.42
CA CYS A 141 -17.71 -7.24 -8.83
C CYS A 141 -18.93 -7.73 -8.04
N GLY A 142 -19.02 -9.05 -7.86
CA GLY A 142 -20.06 -9.66 -7.05
C GLY A 142 -19.96 -9.29 -5.57
N VAL A 143 -20.98 -9.69 -4.81
CA VAL A 143 -20.94 -9.56 -3.34
C VAL A 143 -19.84 -10.47 -2.79
N GLY A 144 -18.95 -9.91 -1.97
CA GLY A 144 -17.80 -10.64 -1.42
C GLY A 144 -16.61 -10.71 -2.37
N GLU A 145 -16.58 -9.88 -3.42
CA GLU A 145 -15.46 -9.72 -4.33
C GLU A 145 -15.01 -8.26 -4.36
N VAL A 146 -13.72 -8.06 -4.58
CA VAL A 146 -13.09 -6.75 -4.78
C VAL A 146 -12.40 -6.73 -6.14
N CYS A 147 -12.33 -5.54 -6.76
CA CYS A 147 -11.61 -5.39 -8.01
C CYS A 147 -10.12 -5.25 -7.72
N ASP A 148 -9.31 -6.19 -8.19
CA ASP A 148 -7.86 -6.09 -8.08
C ASP A 148 -7.30 -5.31 -9.30
N PRO A 149 -6.61 -4.17 -9.10
CA PRO A 149 -6.10 -3.36 -10.21
C PRO A 149 -5.01 -4.04 -11.03
N ASP A 150 -4.20 -4.91 -10.41
CA ASP A 150 -3.06 -5.55 -11.06
C ASP A 150 -3.54 -6.71 -11.94
N LEU A 151 -4.56 -7.43 -11.48
CA LEU A 151 -5.21 -8.48 -12.27
C LEU A 151 -6.25 -7.95 -13.26
N GLY A 152 -6.79 -6.74 -13.02
CA GLY A 152 -7.91 -6.19 -13.80
C GLY A 152 -9.19 -7.04 -13.69
N ALA A 153 -9.31 -7.84 -12.62
CA ALA A 153 -10.36 -8.83 -12.45
C ALA A 153 -10.88 -8.83 -10.99
N CYS A 154 -12.12 -9.28 -10.83
CA CYS A 154 -12.71 -9.46 -9.51
C CYS A 154 -12.05 -10.64 -8.80
N VAL A 155 -11.56 -10.41 -7.59
CA VAL A 155 -11.01 -11.45 -6.72
C VAL A 155 -11.86 -11.58 -5.46
N PRO A 156 -11.90 -12.76 -4.81
CA PRO A 156 -12.56 -12.91 -3.52
C PRO A 156 -12.02 -11.89 -2.50
N ASP A 157 -12.92 -11.30 -1.71
CA ASP A 157 -12.55 -10.43 -0.60
C ASP A 157 -11.96 -11.29 0.54
N LEU A 158 -10.64 -11.39 0.57
CA LEU A 158 -9.88 -12.10 1.60
C LEU A 158 -9.48 -11.19 2.77
N ALA A 159 -10.01 -9.97 2.83
CA ALA A 159 -9.70 -9.05 3.93
C ALA A 159 -10.26 -9.60 5.25
N ASP A 160 -9.38 -9.72 6.25
CA ASP A 160 -9.81 -10.03 7.60
C ASP A 160 -10.58 -8.84 8.17
N GLN A 161 -11.89 -9.00 8.37
CA GLN A 161 -12.74 -7.95 8.94
C GLN A 161 -12.31 -7.55 10.37
N THR A 162 -11.58 -8.41 11.07
CA THR A 162 -11.00 -8.09 12.38
C THR A 162 -9.76 -7.20 12.28
N CYS A 163 -9.10 -7.18 11.11
CA CYS A 163 -7.99 -6.29 10.77
C CYS A 163 -8.52 -4.93 10.26
N THR A 164 -9.54 -4.38 10.90
CA THR A 164 -9.99 -3.02 10.62
C THR A 164 -9.14 -2.05 11.44
N TYR A 165 -8.40 -1.16 10.76
CA TYR A 165 -7.78 -0.03 11.45
C TYR A 165 -8.87 0.96 11.88
N GLN A 166 -9.22 0.92 13.17
CA GLN A 166 -9.96 1.99 13.80
C GLN A 166 -8.92 2.99 14.36
N PRO A 167 -8.75 4.18 13.75
CA PRO A 167 -7.90 5.18 14.37
C PRO A 167 -8.42 5.44 15.79
N GLU A 168 -7.51 5.65 16.74
CA GLU A 168 -7.90 6.16 18.05
C GLU A 168 -8.77 7.40 17.83
N ALA A 169 -9.70 7.65 18.75
CA ALA A 169 -10.46 8.89 18.76
C ALA A 169 -9.50 10.06 19.09
N GLY A 170 -8.69 10.45 18.11
CA GLY A 170 -7.98 11.70 18.07
C GLY A 170 -8.98 12.80 17.74
N VAL A 171 -8.71 13.99 18.25
CA VAL A 171 -9.41 15.18 17.78
C VAL A 171 -8.96 15.35 16.32
N PHE A 172 -9.78 14.89 15.37
CA PHE A 172 -9.63 15.32 13.99
C PHE A 172 -9.84 16.85 14.01
N ASP A 173 -8.71 17.55 14.11
CA ASP A 173 -8.61 19.01 14.24
C ASP A 173 -7.95 19.56 12.98
N PRO A 174 -8.60 19.41 11.80
CA PRO A 174 -8.01 19.91 10.57
C PRO A 174 -7.85 21.42 10.67
N VAL A 175 -6.62 21.91 10.49
CA VAL A 175 -6.34 23.35 10.39
C VAL A 175 -6.54 23.76 8.93
N PRO A 176 -7.55 24.58 8.61
CA PRO A 176 -7.78 25.03 7.23
C PRO A 176 -6.56 25.82 6.71
N ARG A 177 -6.05 25.43 5.54
CA ARG A 177 -4.90 26.11 4.90
C ARG A 177 -5.35 27.17 3.90
N PHE A 178 -6.46 26.92 3.22
CA PHE A 178 -7.07 27.86 2.29
C PHE A 178 -8.56 27.54 2.13
N SER A 179 -9.29 28.48 1.56
CA SER A 179 -10.65 28.24 1.04
C SER A 179 -10.81 28.88 -0.33
N TRP A 180 -11.74 28.37 -1.11
CA TRP A 180 -12.03 28.80 -2.47
C TRP A 180 -13.55 28.88 -2.68
N GLY A 181 -14.01 29.73 -3.59
CA GLY A 181 -15.43 29.90 -3.93
C GLY A 181 -16.09 31.15 -3.34
N ALA A 182 -17.41 31.28 -3.52
CA ALA A 182 -18.17 32.39 -2.95
C ALA A 182 -18.62 32.08 -1.51
N ARG A 183 -18.32 32.96 -0.56
CA ARG A 183 -18.76 32.82 0.84
C ARG A 183 -20.05 33.60 1.10
N LYS A 184 -20.99 32.97 1.79
CA LYS A 184 -22.18 33.63 2.31
C LYS A 184 -21.80 34.46 3.54
N VAL A 185 -22.01 35.78 3.47
CA VAL A 185 -21.83 36.67 4.63
C VAL A 185 -22.78 36.24 5.75
N ARG A 186 -22.21 35.95 6.92
CA ARG A 186 -22.95 35.58 8.13
C ARG A 186 -22.69 36.64 9.19
N ALA A 187 -23.75 37.19 9.76
CA ALA A 187 -23.64 38.11 10.89
C ALA A 187 -23.29 37.35 12.18
N CYS A 188 -22.52 37.99 13.06
CA CYS A 188 -22.09 37.43 14.35
C CYS A 188 -22.04 38.51 15.43
N MET A 189 -22.08 38.08 16.69
CA MET A 189 -21.81 38.92 17.86
C MET A 189 -20.54 38.48 18.60
N THR A 190 -20.18 37.20 18.48
CA THR A 190 -19.00 36.57 19.08
C THR A 190 -18.43 35.50 18.14
N ASP A 191 -17.19 35.07 18.36
CA ASP A 191 -16.54 34.03 17.56
C ASP A 191 -17.29 32.68 17.59
N MET A 192 -18.03 32.40 18.68
CA MET A 192 -18.84 31.19 18.80
C MET A 192 -20.05 31.17 17.84
N ASP A 193 -20.42 32.29 17.24
CA ASP A 193 -21.48 32.37 16.22
C ASP A 193 -20.98 31.97 14.82
N CYS A 194 -19.66 31.87 14.65
CA CYS A 194 -18.99 31.56 13.39
C CYS A 194 -18.61 30.07 13.28
N GLN A 195 -18.13 29.64 12.11
CA GLN A 195 -17.66 28.24 11.96
C GLN A 195 -16.34 28.04 12.71
N LYS A 196 -15.94 26.77 12.92
CA LYS A 196 -14.67 26.43 13.55
C LYS A 196 -13.51 27.13 12.81
N GLU A 197 -12.60 27.75 13.56
CA GLU A 197 -11.46 28.57 13.08
C GLU A 197 -11.81 29.94 12.44
N GLU A 198 -13.09 30.32 12.34
CA GLU A 198 -13.51 31.68 11.93
C GLU A 198 -13.59 32.63 13.14
N ILE A 199 -13.44 33.93 12.88
CA ILE A 199 -13.59 34.98 13.90
C ILE A 199 -14.71 35.94 13.54
N CYS A 200 -15.32 36.55 14.56
CA CYS A 200 -16.29 37.60 14.37
C CYS A 200 -15.59 38.95 14.17
N ASP A 201 -15.48 39.37 12.91
CA ASP A 201 -14.86 40.64 12.53
C ASP A 201 -15.93 41.65 12.09
N MET A 202 -16.00 42.77 12.81
CA MET A 202 -16.96 43.87 12.55
C MET A 202 -18.43 43.43 12.40
N GLY A 203 -18.84 42.41 13.17
CA GLY A 203 -20.21 41.88 13.14
C GLY A 203 -20.48 40.89 12.01
N THR A 204 -19.44 40.42 11.30
CA THR A 204 -19.52 39.37 10.27
C THR A 204 -18.45 38.30 10.45
N CYS A 205 -18.76 37.05 10.11
CA CYS A 205 -17.79 35.95 10.22
C CYS A 205 -16.73 36.02 9.12
N ALA A 206 -15.47 36.22 9.52
CA ALA A 206 -14.29 36.25 8.67
C ALA A 206 -13.42 35.00 8.88
N VAL A 207 -12.78 34.54 7.81
CA VAL A 207 -11.79 33.45 7.92
C VAL A 207 -10.44 34.01 8.34
N THR A 208 -9.69 33.19 9.07
CA THR A 208 -8.32 33.52 9.52
C THR A 208 -7.25 33.01 8.55
N TRP A 209 -7.64 32.29 7.50
CA TRP A 209 -6.78 31.73 6.46
C TRP A 209 -7.03 32.40 5.09
N PRO A 210 -6.11 32.27 4.12
CA PRO A 210 -6.29 32.79 2.77
C PRO A 210 -7.58 32.30 2.11
N HIS A 211 -8.40 33.24 1.66
CA HIS A 211 -9.59 32.97 0.85
C HIS A 211 -9.38 33.44 -0.58
N ILE A 212 -9.47 32.51 -1.53
CA ILE A 212 -9.34 32.79 -2.95
C ILE A 212 -10.74 33.00 -3.51
N THR A 213 -11.01 34.20 -4.00
CA THR A 213 -12.24 34.50 -4.76
C THR A 213 -12.01 34.08 -6.21
N PRO A 214 -12.80 33.15 -6.76
CA PRO A 214 -12.67 32.76 -8.17
C PRO A 214 -12.87 33.96 -9.09
N ALA A 215 -12.07 34.05 -10.14
CA ALA A 215 -12.28 34.99 -11.23
C ALA A 215 -13.44 34.53 -12.13
N MET A 216 -13.95 35.42 -12.98
CA MET A 216 -15.09 35.07 -13.88
C MET A 216 -14.75 33.96 -14.88
N ASP A 217 -13.48 33.79 -15.21
CA ASP A 217 -12.96 32.74 -16.10
C ASP A 217 -12.70 31.41 -15.39
N ASP A 218 -12.78 31.35 -14.06
CA ASP A 218 -12.66 30.12 -13.27
C ASP A 218 -14.00 29.34 -13.15
N GLU A 219 -15.12 29.95 -13.55
CA GLU A 219 -16.44 29.32 -13.50
C GLU A 219 -16.69 28.47 -14.77
N PRO A 220 -17.21 27.23 -14.66
CA PRO A 220 -17.56 26.43 -15.82
C PRO A 220 -18.63 27.16 -16.66
N THR A 221 -18.39 27.23 -17.97
CA THR A 221 -19.27 27.90 -18.95
C THR A 221 -20.38 27.01 -19.48
#